data_AF-A0A453Q8U8-F1
#
_entry.id   AF-A0A453Q8U8-F1
#
_cell.length_a   1.000
_cell.length_b   1.000
_cell.length_c   1.000
_cell.angle_alpha   90.00
_cell.angle_beta   90.00
_cell.angle_gamma   90.00
#
_symmetry.space_group_name_H-M   'P 1'
#
loop_
_entity.id
_entity.type
_entity.pdbx_description
1 polymer ?
#
loop_
_entity_poly.entity_id
_entity_poly.type
_entity_poly.pdbx_seq_one_letter_code
_entity_poly.pdbx_strand_id
1 'polypeptide(L)' 'YNRGWYYHKEARQWFTRIPNMEPLVKTPTYERGSYAFFDQGNWETVRKDNFVLHYELVEKRPSLPSASQIVR' A
#
# COMPACT_ATOMS: atom_id res chain seq x y z
N TYR A 1 1.23 6.02 4.84
CA TYR A 1 1.26 5.36 6.17
C TYR A 1 0.17 5.81 7.12
N ASN A 2 0.13 7.06 7.61
CA ASN A 2 -0.81 7.48 8.68
C ASN A 2 -2.32 7.39 8.33
N ARG A 3 -2.69 7.15 7.08
CA ARG A 3 -4.08 7.03 6.61
C ARG A 3 -4.37 5.67 5.96
N GLY A 4 -3.61 4.63 6.31
CA GLY A 4 -3.81 3.27 5.77
C GLY A 4 -3.23 3.02 4.37
N TRP A 5 -2.86 4.08 3.64
CA TRP A 5 -2.20 3.95 2.34
C TRP A 5 -0.75 3.48 2.44
N TYR A 6 -0.39 2.54 1.58
CA TYR A 6 0.96 2.02 1.37
C TYR A 6 1.26 1.91 -0.13
N TYR A 7 2.53 2.03 -0.49
CA TYR A 7 2.96 1.98 -1.88
C TYR A 7 3.38 0.56 -2.26
N HIS A 8 2.89 0.06 -3.38
CA HIS A 8 3.27 -1.23 -3.94
C HIS A 8 4.39 -1.04 -4.97
N LYS A 9 5.56 -1.64 -4.70
CA LYS A 9 6.79 -1.42 -5.48
C LYS A 9 6.66 -1.78 -6.95
N GLU A 10 6.09 -2.96 -7.24
CA GLU A 10 6.00 -3.47 -8.62
C GLU A 10 4.86 -2.81 -9.43
N ALA A 11 3.63 -2.79 -8.88
CA ALA A 11 2.50 -2.07 -9.48
C ALA A 11 2.68 -0.55 -9.55
N ARG A 12 3.66 0.01 -8.81
CA ARG A 12 3.98 1.44 -8.73
C ARG A 12 2.77 2.32 -8.39
N GLN A 13 1.90 1.80 -7.54
CA GLN A 13 0.63 2.43 -7.16
C GLN A 13 0.44 2.37 -5.65
N TRP A 14 -0.34 3.33 -5.16
CA TRP A 14 -0.78 3.36 -3.78
C TRP A 14 -1.99 2.46 -3.61
N PHE A 15 -1.99 1.64 -2.56
CA PHE A 15 -3.08 0.77 -2.17
C PHE A 15 -3.53 1.06 -0.75
N THR A 16 -4.79 0.79 -0.47
CA THR A 16 -5.36 0.75 0.89
C THR A 16 -6.35 -0.40 0.98
N ARG A 17 -6.50 -0.97 2.18
CA ARG A 17 -7.57 -1.92 2.47
C ARG A 17 -8.92 -1.20 2.42
N ILE A 18 -9.94 -1.89 1.93
CA ILE A 18 -11.32 -1.42 2.05
C ILE A 18 -11.79 -1.66 3.50
N PRO A 19 -12.34 -0.64 4.18
CA PRO A 19 -12.82 -0.80 5.55
C PRO A 19 -13.96 -1.82 5.62
N ASN A 20 -14.08 -2.51 6.75
CA ASN A 20 -15.13 -3.51 7.01
C ASN A 20 -15.11 -4.72 6.06
N MET A 21 -13.99 -4.97 5.39
CA MET A 21 -13.77 -6.16 4.56
C MET A 21 -12.56 -6.94 5.04
N GLU A 22 -12.79 -8.14 5.58
CA GLU A 22 -11.70 -9.03 5.97
C GLU A 22 -11.04 -9.67 4.72
N PRO A 23 -9.71 -9.87 4.74
CA PRO A 23 -9.03 -10.62 3.68
C PRO A 23 -9.59 -12.04 3.58
N LEU A 24 -9.80 -12.51 2.35
CA LEU A 24 -10.18 -13.89 2.05
C LEU A 24 -9.09 -14.88 2.45
N VAL A 25 -7.82 -14.47 2.33
CA VAL A 25 -6.66 -15.27 2.74
C VAL A 25 -5.69 -14.34 3.45
N LYS A 26 -5.12 -14.82 4.55
CA LYS A 26 -4.05 -14.13 5.27
C LYS A 26 -3.01 -15.14 5.71
N THR A 27 -1.77 -14.91 5.28
CA THR A 27 -0.61 -15.73 5.62
C THR A 27 0.49 -14.81 6.18
N PRO A 28 1.62 -15.37 6.63
CA PRO A 28 2.77 -14.55 7.05
C PRO A 28 3.43 -13.77 5.91
N THR A 29 3.27 -14.17 4.64
CA THR A 29 3.99 -13.60 3.49
C THR A 29 3.09 -12.79 2.55
N TYR A 30 1.80 -13.11 2.50
CA TYR A 30 0.83 -12.40 1.66
C TYR A 30 -0.58 -12.44 2.26
N GLU A 31 -1.44 -11.57 1.74
CA GLU A 31 -2.88 -11.63 1.93
C GLU A 31 -3.62 -11.49 0.59
N ARG A 32 -4.84 -12.02 0.52
CA ARG A 32 -5.73 -11.86 -0.63
C ARG A 32 -7.03 -11.22 -0.17
N GLY A 33 -7.46 -10.14 -0.80
CA GLY A 33 -8.64 -9.40 -0.35
C GLY A 33 -9.10 -8.32 -1.32
N SER A 34 -9.97 -7.44 -0.82
CA SER A 34 -10.47 -6.29 -1.58
C SER A 34 -9.72 -5.03 -1.17
N TYR A 35 -9.15 -4.34 -2.15
CA TYR A 35 -8.34 -3.14 -1.96
C TYR A 35 -8.87 -2.01 -2.83
N ALA A 36 -8.53 -0.79 -2.46
CA ALA A 36 -8.59 0.33 -3.36
C ALA A 36 -7.17 0.74 -3.75
N PHE A 37 -6.97 1.08 -5.02
CA PHE A 37 -5.72 1.68 -5.49
C PHE A 37 -5.99 3.05 -6.12
N PHE A 38 -4.99 3.92 -6.07
CA PHE A 38 -5.07 5.23 -6.72
C PHE A 38 -4.57 5.13 -8.17
N ASP A 39 -5.50 5.32 -9.12
CA ASP A 39 -5.17 5.42 -10.54
C ASP A 39 -4.78 6.86 -10.88
N GLN A 40 -3.51 7.06 -11.20
CA GLN A 40 -2.95 8.36 -11.54
C GLN A 40 -3.41 8.86 -12.92
N GLY A 41 -3.75 7.95 -13.84
CA GLY A 41 -4.17 8.30 -15.20
C GLY A 41 -5.58 8.91 -15.21
N ASN A 42 -6.48 8.32 -14.43
CA ASN A 42 -7.88 8.77 -14.31
C ASN A 42 -8.12 9.67 -13.09
N TRP A 43 -7.10 9.87 -12.24
CA TRP A 43 -7.16 10.66 -11.00
C TRP A 43 -8.26 10.20 -10.03
N GLU A 44 -8.42 8.89 -9.88
CA GLU A 44 -9.49 8.29 -9.10
C GLU A 44 -9.00 7.16 -8.17
N THR A 45 -9.85 6.76 -7.23
CA THR A 45 -9.61 5.61 -6.36
C THR A 45 -10.47 4.44 -6.81
N VAL A 46 -9.83 3.40 -7.33
CA VAL A 46 -10.49 2.25 -7.96
C VAL A 46 -10.46 1.04 -7.04
N ARG A 47 -11.61 0.36 -6.90
CA ARG A 47 -11.70 -0.91 -6.17
C ARG A 47 -11.14 -2.06 -7.00
N LYS A 48 -10.36 -2.92 -6.36
CA LYS A 48 -9.81 -4.15 -6.91
C LYS A 48 -10.07 -5.31 -5.95
N ASP A 49 -10.97 -6.20 -6.35
CA ASP A 49 -11.29 -7.41 -5.61
C ASP A 49 -10.31 -8.54 -5.91
N ASN A 50 -10.22 -9.51 -4.99
CA ASN A 50 -9.35 -10.69 -5.10
C ASN A 50 -7.86 -10.37 -5.38
N PHE A 51 -7.40 -9.19 -4.97
CA PHE A 51 -6.00 -8.79 -5.15
C PHE A 51 -5.11 -9.52 -4.14
N VAL A 52 -3.99 -10.07 -4.62
CA VAL A 52 -2.96 -10.70 -3.80
C VAL A 52 -1.89 -9.66 -3.48
N LEU A 53 -1.79 -9.31 -2.21
CA LEU A 53 -0.79 -8.39 -1.69
C LEU A 53 0.34 -9.18 -1.04
N HIS A 54 1.50 -9.25 -1.71
CA HIS A 54 2.73 -9.75 -1.11
C HIS A 54 3.35 -8.68 -0.22
N TYR A 55 3.57 -8.97 1.07
CA TYR A 55 4.08 -7.97 2.01
C TYR A 55 5.49 -7.49 1.67
N GLU A 56 6.29 -8.32 1.00
CA GLU A 56 7.63 -7.94 0.53
C GLU A 56 7.59 -6.86 -0.56
N LEU A 57 6.48 -6.74 -1.30
CA LEU A 57 6.29 -5.74 -2.36
C LEU A 57 5.71 -4.43 -1.83
N VAL A 58 5.35 -4.36 -0.55
CA VAL A 58 4.91 -3.14 0.11
C VAL A 58 6.12 -2.35 0.59
N GLU A 59 6.17 -1.06 0.25
CA GLU A 59 7.20 -0.17 0.79
C GLU A 59 7.11 -0.08 2.32
N LYS A 60 8.28 0.02 2.95
CA LYS A 60 8.36 0.29 4.39
C LYS A 60 8.28 1.80 4.61
N ARG A 61 7.85 2.20 5.81
CA ARG A 61 7.81 3.61 6.18
C ARG A 61 9.21 4.23 5.97
N PRO A 62 9.35 5.24 5.09
CA PRO A 62 10.65 5.83 4.85
C PRO A 62 11.11 6.52 6.13
N SER A 63 12.35 6.27 6.54
CA SER A 63 13.04 7.09 7.52
C SER A 63 13.43 8.39 6.82
N LEU A 64 12.70 9.47 7.09
CA LEU A 64 13.10 10.78 6.60
C LEU A 64 14.43 11.14 7.28
N PRO A 65 15.43 11.66 6.55
CA PRO A 65 16.64 12.19 7.16
C PRO A 65 16.24 13.24 8.20
N SER A 66 16.83 13.18 9.40
CA SER A 66 16.63 14.24 10.36
C SER A 66 17.15 15.54 9.75
N ALA A 67 16.39 16.63 9.83
CA ALA A 67 16.81 17.95 9.35
C ALA A 67 18.18 18.37 9.94
N SER A 68 18.56 17.82 11.08
CA SER A 68 19.86 18.02 11.75
C SER A 68 21.07 17.42 11.00
N GLN A 69 20.86 16.56 9.99
CA GLN A 69 21.95 15.92 9.22
C GLN A 69 22.28 16.65 7.91
N ILE A 70 21.48 17.65 7.52
CA ILE A 70 21.65 18.38 6.25
C ILE A 70 22.70 19.51 6.37
N VAL A 71 23.16 19.83 7.58
CA VAL A 71 24.22 20.82 7.81
C VAL A 71 25.51 20.09 8.22
N ARG A 72 26.34 19.75 7.24
CA ARG A 72 27.77 19.43 7.41
C ARG A 72 28.56 20.10 6.31
#